data_AF-A0A971D7X3-F1
#
_entry.id   AF-A0A971D7X3-F1
#
_cell.length_a   1.000
_cell.length_b   1.000
_cell.length_c   1.000
_cell.angle_alpha   90.00
_cell.angle_beta   90.00
_cell.angle_gamma   90.00
#
_symmetry.space_group_name_H-M   'P 1'
#
loop_
_entity.id
_entity.type
_entity.pdbx_description
1 polymer ?
#
loop_
_entity_poly.entity_id
_entity_poly.type
_entity_poly.pdbx_seq_one_letter_code
_entity_poly.pdbx_strand_id
1 'polypeptide(L)' 'MSAIDGLIAQIEDKTLRERLKLETSKIAKEKKFGLVFEEHLPELTPLYKTEVRRGTLVAKRWKDWFTKVSDYN' A
#
# COMPACT_ATOMS: atom_id res chain seq x y z
N MET A 1 18.05 -1.17 2.55
CA MET A 1 18.69 -1.57 3.82
C MET A 1 20.14 -2.03 3.68
N SER A 2 20.52 -2.70 2.57
CA SER A 2 21.86 -3.32 2.39
C SER A 2 23.09 -2.41 2.64
N ALA A 3 23.02 -1.11 2.34
CA ALA A 3 24.14 -0.19 2.60
C ALA A 3 24.43 0.01 4.10
N ILE A 4 23.38 0.03 4.94
CA ILE A 4 23.52 0.18 6.40
C ILE A 4 24.16 -1.07 7.00
N ASP A 5 23.74 -2.26 6.55
CA ASP A 5 24.32 -3.54 7.00
C ASP A 5 25.82 -3.64 6.65
N GLY A 6 26.21 -3.12 5.49
CA GLY A 6 27.61 -3.04 5.07
C GLY A 6 28.45 -2.13 5.97
N LEU A 7 27.93 -0.98 6.39
CA LEU A 7 28.61 -0.07 7.31
C LEU A 7 28.73 -0.65 8.72
N ILE A 8 27.69 -1.32 9.22
CA ILE A 8 27.71 -1.99 10.52
C ILE A 8 28.77 -3.11 10.54
N ALA A 9 29.02 -3.77 9.41
CA ALA A 9 30.04 -4.81 9.31
C ALA A 9 31.48 -4.28 9.44
N GLN A 10 31.74 -2.99 9.18
CA GLN A 10 33.05 -2.35 9.29
C GLN A 10 33.44 -2.00 10.74
N ILE A 11 32.53 -2.15 11.69
CA ILE A 11 32.78 -1.85 13.11
C ILE A 11 33.58 -3.01 13.73
N GLU A 12 34.76 -2.70 14.27
CA GLU A 12 35.66 -3.66 14.93
C GLU A 12 35.14 -4.13 16.30
N ASP A 13 34.52 -3.23 17.06
CA ASP A 13 33.92 -3.55 18.35
C ASP A 13 32.68 -4.45 18.17
N LYS A 14 32.81 -5.70 18.62
CA LYS A 14 31.76 -6.72 18.54
C LYS A 14 30.51 -6.32 19.32
N THR A 15 30.68 -5.70 20.49
CA THR A 15 29.56 -5.36 21.39
C THR A 15 28.73 -4.23 20.80
N LEU A 16 29.39 -3.21 20.24
CA LEU A 16 28.75 -2.08 19.57
C LEU A 16 28.03 -2.55 18.29
N ARG A 17 28.67 -3.41 17.52
CA ARG A 17 28.12 -4.00 16.29
C ARG A 17 26.83 -4.77 16.55
N GLU A 18 26.78 -5.59 17.59
CA GLU A 18 25.58 -6.36 17.94
C GLU A 18 24.42 -5.48 18.38
N ARG A 19 24.68 -4.46 19.21
CA ARG A 19 23.66 -3.49 19.63
C ARG A 19 23.06 -2.73 18.45
N LEU A 20 23.90 -2.27 17.52
CA LEU A 20 23.45 -1.54 16.33
C LEU A 20 22.66 -2.43 15.37
N LYS A 21 23.05 -3.70 15.20
CA LYS A 21 22.26 -4.67 14.41
C LYS A 21 20.87 -4.88 14.99
N LEU A 22 20.78 -5.02 16.31
CA LEU A 22 19.50 -5.24 16.99
C LEU A 22 18.54 -4.07 16.77
N GLU A 23 19.01 -2.84 17.03
CA GLU A 23 18.23 -1.61 16.86
C GLU A 23 17.85 -1.36 15.39
N THR A 24 18.77 -1.59 14.45
CA THR A 24 18.47 -1.47 13.01
C THR A 24 17.40 -2.46 12.56
N SER A 25 17.41 -3.69 13.10
CA SER A 25 16.37 -4.68 12.79
C SER A 25 14.99 -4.29 13.36
N LYS A 26 14.94 -3.63 14.52
CA LYS A 26 13.69 -3.10 15.09
C LYS A 26 13.14 -1.99 14.21
N ILE A 27 13.98 -1.03 13.83
CA ILE A 27 13.61 0.07 12.94
C ILE A 27 13.15 -0.46 11.58
N ALA A 28 13.79 -1.50 11.04
CA ALA A 28 13.39 -2.14 9.79
C ALA A 28 12.01 -2.80 9.86
N LYS A 29 11.62 -3.33 11.03
CA LYS A 29 10.31 -3.95 11.25
C LYS A 29 9.21 -2.90 11.45
N GLU A 30 9.50 -1.82 12.16
CA GLU A 30 8.55 -0.74 12.43
C GLU A 30 8.36 0.18 11.22
N LYS A 31 9.45 0.59 10.58
CA LYS A 31 9.40 1.35 9.33
C LYS A 31 9.31 0.38 8.17
N LYS A 32 8.09 -0.02 7.88
CA LYS A 32 7.72 -0.69 6.63
C LYS A 32 7.95 0.31 5.49
N PHE A 33 9.20 0.48 5.05
CA PHE A 33 9.51 1.08 3.75
C PHE A 33 9.13 0.08 2.66
N GLY A 34 7.86 -0.34 2.65
CA GLY A 34 7.26 -0.84 1.43
C GLY A 34 7.04 0.37 0.53
N LEU A 35 7.06 0.17 -0.78
CA LEU A 35 6.27 1.04 -1.63
C LEU A 35 4.91 1.17 -0.93
N VAL A 36 4.55 2.40 -0.56
CA VAL A 36 3.22 2.76 -0.08
C VAL A 36 2.30 2.68 -1.28
N PHE A 37 2.15 1.47 -1.80
CA PHE A 37 0.91 1.07 -2.38
C PHE A 37 0.09 0.63 -1.18
N GLU A 38 -0.52 1.62 -0.52
CA GLU A 38 -1.88 1.41 0.00
C GLU A 38 -2.60 0.58 -1.06
N GLU A 39 -3.25 -0.52 -0.68
CA GLU A 39 -4.11 -1.29 -1.58
C GLU A 39 -4.73 -0.32 -2.59
N HIS A 40 -4.25 -0.35 -3.83
CA HIS A 40 -4.91 0.42 -4.88
C HIS A 40 -6.20 -0.34 -5.03
N LEU A 41 -7.23 0.07 -4.27
CA LEU A 41 -8.61 -0.11 -4.64
C LEU A 41 -8.60 0.20 -6.12
N PRO A 42 -8.84 -0.80 -7.01
CA PRO A 42 -8.79 -0.53 -8.44
C PRO A 42 -9.69 0.66 -8.65
N GLU A 43 -9.12 1.80 -9.03
CA GLU A 43 -9.90 3.02 -9.07
C GLU A 43 -11.06 2.72 -9.99
N LEU A 44 -12.29 2.76 -9.45
CA LEU A 44 -13.51 2.64 -10.22
C LEU A 44 -13.72 3.96 -10.97
N THR A 45 -12.70 4.42 -11.69
CA THR A 45 -12.67 5.65 -12.46
C THR A 45 -13.64 5.48 -13.62
N PRO A 46 -14.77 6.20 -13.64
CA PRO A 46 -15.78 6.02 -14.67
C PRO A 46 -15.21 6.40 -16.04
N LEU A 47 -15.10 5.43 -16.94
CA LEU A 47 -14.66 5.66 -18.31
C LEU A 47 -15.86 6.12 -19.17
N TYR A 48 -16.04 7.43 -19.28
CA TYR A 48 -17.07 8.01 -20.14
C TYR A 48 -16.74 7.80 -21.62
N LYS A 49 -17.77 7.60 -22.45
CA LYS A 49 -17.66 7.42 -23.92
C LYS A 49 -16.85 6.20 -24.38
N THR A 50 -16.55 5.25 -23.48
CA THR A 50 -15.94 3.98 -23.85
C THR A 50 -17.02 3.00 -24.32
N GLU A 51 -16.77 2.31 -25.44
CA GLU A 51 -17.67 1.30 -25.96
C GLU A 51 -17.67 0.04 -25.08
N VAL A 52 -18.85 -0.48 -24.75
CA VAL A 52 -18.99 -1.72 -23.98
C VAL A 52 -19.01 -2.92 -24.93
N ARG A 53 -18.05 -3.84 -24.78
CA ARG A 53 -17.95 -5.08 -25.58
C ARG A 53 -18.50 -6.28 -24.81
N ARG A 54 -19.11 -7.24 -25.52
CA ARG A 54 -19.58 -8.50 -24.93
C ARG A 54 -18.41 -9.23 -24.24
N GLY A 55 -18.64 -9.71 -23.01
CA GLY A 55 -17.62 -10.36 -22.19
C GLY A 55 -16.80 -9.42 -21.27
N THR A 56 -17.04 -8.11 -21.32
CA THR A 56 -16.36 -7.13 -20.46
C THR A 56 -17.00 -7.07 -19.07
N LEU A 57 -16.19 -6.95 -18.02
CA LEU A 57 -16.66 -6.65 -16.65
C LEU A 57 -17.08 -5.19 -16.56
N VAL A 58 -18.35 -4.96 -16.26
CA VAL A 58 -18.94 -3.62 -16.14
C VAL A 58 -19.76 -3.50 -14.87
N ALA A 59 -19.77 -2.31 -14.27
CA ALA A 59 -20.69 -1.98 -13.19
C ALA A 59 -22.00 -1.41 -13.77
N LYS A 60 -23.15 -1.76 -13.18
CA LYS A 60 -24.42 -1.11 -13.51
C LYS A 60 -24.37 0.35 -13.07
N ARG A 61 -24.70 1.27 -13.95
CA ARG A 61 -24.91 2.68 -13.58
C ARG A 61 -26.08 2.76 -12.60
N TRP A 62 -25.81 3.12 -11.35
CA TRP A 62 -26.87 3.39 -10.37
C TRP A 62 -27.64 4.65 -10.80
N LYS A 63 -28.95 4.51 -11.00
CA LYS A 63 -29.85 5.61 -11.34
C LYS A 63 -30.30 6.25 -10.02
N ASP A 64 -30.15 7.56 -9.91
CA ASP A 64 -30.60 8.45 -8.83
C ASP A 64 -29.75 8.50 -7.55
N TRP A 65 -28.93 9.56 -7.46
CA TRP A 65 -28.33 10.08 -6.22
C TRP A 65 -29.26 11.05 -5.46
N PHE A 66 -30.50 11.28 -5.94
CA PHE A 66 -31.41 12.29 -5.37
C PHE A 66 -32.61 11.73 -4.60
N THR A 67 -32.71 10.41 -4.39
CA THR A 67 -33.87 9.79 -3.74
C THR A 67 -33.46 8.73 -2.73
N LYS A 68 -32.62 9.10 -1.76
CA LYS A 68 -32.49 8.35 -0.50
C LYS A 68 -32.61 9.27 0.70
N VAL A 69 -33.85 9.65 1.02
CA VAL A 69 -34.31 9.87 2.41
C VAL A 69 -35.73 9.30 2.54
N SER A 70 -35.84 7.99 2.37
CA SER A 70 -36.93 7.17 2.91
C SER A 70 -36.49 5.74 2.67
N ASP A 71 -36.84 4.82 3.55
CA ASP A 71 -36.62 3.38 3.39
C ASP A 71 -35.21 2.93 3.84
N TYR A 72 -34.82 3.42 5.01
CA TYR A 72 -34.28 2.53 6.04
C TYR A 72 -35.44 2.12 6.95
N ASN A 73 -36.02 0.96 6.66
CA ASN A 73 -36.62 0.01 7.60
C ASN A 73 -36.54 -1.38 6.95
#